data_AF-A0A968P5I8-F1
#
_entry.id   AF-A0A968P5I8-F1
#
_cell.length_a   1.000
_cell.length_b   1.000
_cell.length_c   1.000
_cell.angle_alpha   90.00
_cell.angle_beta   90.00
_cell.angle_gamma   90.00
#
_symmetry.space_group_name_H-M   'P 1'
#
loop_
_entity.id
_entity.type
_entity.pdbx_description
1 polymer ?
#
loop_
_entity_poly.entity_id
_entity_poly.type
_entity_poly.pdbx_seq_one_letter_code
_entity_poly.pdbx_strand_id
1 'polypeptide(L)'
;MPPCPPRWWCSGGHLDSKRTNADNTLSTTLAPGADDNASGVAALSEALRVLLANGFVPDRTVKFMGYAAEEVGLLGSGDIAAAHLAAGTNVVGVMQFDMTDYNGSIEDIVFISDNTNAALTAFVADLVETYQPELQWTTTACGYACSDHASWHNRGYPAVFPFEARFGQHNQTIHTANDTLATLGNATDHALKFAKVAVSFAVEAGSGSSCSVNGDCDDGLFCNGAETCDPVFGCQAGSNPCGSGTCDEANDTCVGSSPVLWVSFKADTAVPGVGTVANEDVVGHDEGSGIWSLVFDGSDVGLGALEIDGLAALPSGELLLSFTTAATISGISVDDSDVVRFTPSSLGAATAGSFSMYFDGSDVGLTTNGEDVDAIAIAADGRLIVSVLDAFSANGASGVDEDLFIFTGTLGTTTSGSFALFFDGSDVGLDTSTNEDLDAAALTDAGQLLFSTLGSFSVTGLAGDNEDVGQFTGTFGSTTTGSFTMRRDLSTLGIATSADVGELHLVE
;
A
#
# COMPACT_ATOMS: atom_id res chain seq x y z
N MET A 1 -41.03 -15.70 0.16
CA MET A 1 -40.77 -14.32 0.63
C MET A 1 -41.18 -13.39 -0.50
N PRO A 2 -41.81 -12.23 -0.25
CA PRO A 2 -42.04 -11.29 -1.33
C PRO A 2 -40.67 -10.85 -1.88
N PRO A 3 -40.51 -10.68 -3.19
CA PRO A 3 -39.29 -10.11 -3.76
C PRO A 3 -38.97 -8.80 -3.04
N CYS A 4 -37.72 -8.63 -2.60
CA CYS A 4 -37.27 -7.36 -2.03
C CYS A 4 -37.64 -6.22 -2.98
N PRO A 5 -38.17 -5.09 -2.48
CA PRO A 5 -38.48 -3.95 -3.33
C PRO A 5 -37.22 -3.48 -4.06
N PRO A 6 -37.31 -3.03 -5.33
CA PRO A 6 -36.16 -2.56 -6.08
C PRO A 6 -35.49 -1.41 -5.32
N ARG A 7 -34.18 -1.54 -5.07
CA ARG A 7 -33.34 -0.43 -4.59
C ARG A 7 -33.09 0.51 -5.75
N TRP A 8 -33.14 1.82 -5.51
CA TRP A 8 -33.04 2.85 -6.55
C TRP A 8 -31.74 3.62 -6.42
N TRP A 9 -31.15 3.92 -7.57
CA TRP A 9 -30.05 4.84 -7.69
C TRP A 9 -30.39 5.94 -8.70
N CYS A 10 -29.96 7.18 -8.45
CA CYS A 10 -30.27 8.33 -9.30
C CYS A 10 -29.01 9.13 -9.66
N SER A 11 -28.92 9.51 -10.93
CA SER A 11 -27.98 10.52 -11.42
C SER A 11 -28.76 11.67 -12.03
N GLY A 12 -28.41 12.92 -11.73
CA GLY A 12 -29.19 14.05 -12.22
C GLY A 12 -28.40 15.35 -12.40
N GLY A 13 -28.96 16.21 -13.23
CA GLY A 13 -28.52 17.58 -13.48
C GLY A 13 -29.73 18.41 -13.87
N HIS A 14 -29.69 19.72 -13.68
CA HIS A 14 -30.82 20.60 -14.00
C HIS A 14 -30.84 21.00 -15.47
N LEU A 15 -32.05 21.23 -16.00
CA LEU A 15 -32.31 21.49 -17.41
C LEU A 15 -32.57 22.98 -17.69
N ASP A 16 -32.84 23.77 -16.64
CA ASP A 16 -33.12 25.19 -16.76
C ASP A 16 -31.83 26.01 -16.82
N SER A 17 -32.00 27.30 -17.12
CA SER A 17 -30.92 28.27 -17.07
C SER A 17 -31.51 29.60 -16.64
N LYS A 18 -30.72 30.43 -15.95
CA LYS A 18 -31.08 31.81 -15.67
C LYS A 18 -30.04 32.81 -16.14
N ARG A 19 -30.46 34.07 -16.15
CA ARG A 19 -29.56 35.21 -16.20
C ARG A 19 -29.77 36.11 -15.00
N THR A 20 -28.69 36.38 -14.27
CA THR A 20 -28.70 37.30 -13.13
C THR A 20 -28.95 38.73 -13.62
N ASN A 21 -29.77 39.49 -12.88
CA ASN A 21 -30.18 40.86 -13.23
C ASN A 21 -30.91 41.00 -14.58
N ALA A 22 -31.56 39.93 -15.06
CA ALA A 22 -32.43 39.95 -16.22
C ALA A 22 -33.86 39.48 -15.85
N ASP A 23 -34.83 39.81 -16.69
CA ASP A 23 -36.18 39.27 -16.57
C ASP A 23 -36.24 37.88 -17.24
N ASN A 24 -36.06 36.84 -16.44
CA ASN A 24 -36.09 35.45 -16.90
C ASN A 24 -37.51 34.97 -17.29
N THR A 25 -38.54 35.83 -17.18
CA THR A 25 -39.89 35.52 -17.70
C THR A 25 -40.07 35.86 -19.18
N LEU A 26 -39.12 36.61 -19.76
CA LEU A 26 -39.16 37.00 -21.17
C LEU A 26 -38.50 35.95 -22.07
N SER A 27 -39.19 35.54 -23.13
CA SER A 27 -38.65 34.61 -24.15
C SER A 27 -37.47 35.17 -24.94
N THR A 28 -37.13 36.45 -24.78
CA THR A 28 -35.99 37.12 -25.44
C THR A 28 -34.74 37.18 -24.56
N THR A 29 -34.83 36.76 -23.29
CA THR A 29 -33.68 36.72 -22.39
C THR A 29 -32.72 35.63 -22.84
N LEU A 30 -31.49 36.01 -23.14
CA LEU A 30 -30.44 35.07 -23.54
C LEU A 30 -29.72 34.55 -22.29
N ALA A 31 -29.94 33.27 -21.98
CA ALA A 31 -29.26 32.49 -20.96
C ALA A 31 -28.83 31.16 -21.60
N PRO A 32 -27.70 31.13 -22.32
CA PRO A 32 -27.32 29.94 -23.08
C PRO A 32 -27.01 28.74 -22.19
N GLY A 33 -26.49 28.96 -20.97
CA GLY A 33 -26.36 27.92 -19.94
C GLY A 33 -25.46 26.76 -20.35
N ALA A 34 -24.37 27.05 -21.05
CA ALA A 34 -23.52 26.02 -21.65
C ALA A 34 -22.83 25.16 -20.59
N ASP A 35 -22.25 25.81 -19.58
CA ASP A 35 -21.65 25.12 -18.45
C ASP A 35 -22.69 24.81 -17.38
N ASP A 36 -23.55 25.79 -17.08
CA ASP A 36 -24.60 25.75 -16.06
C ASP A 36 -26.00 25.72 -16.71
N ASN A 37 -26.58 24.54 -16.97
CA ASN A 37 -26.03 23.20 -16.73
C ASN A 37 -26.14 22.26 -17.94
N ALA A 38 -26.04 22.81 -19.15
CA ALA A 38 -26.03 21.97 -20.35
C ALA A 38 -24.85 20.96 -20.35
N SER A 39 -23.73 21.30 -19.71
CA SER A 39 -22.57 20.41 -19.58
C SER A 39 -22.90 19.14 -18.78
N GLY A 40 -23.51 19.28 -17.59
CA GLY A 40 -23.90 18.15 -16.75
C GLY A 40 -24.97 17.28 -17.42
N VAL A 41 -25.93 17.92 -18.09
CA VAL A 41 -26.96 17.21 -18.89
C VAL A 41 -26.32 16.45 -20.06
N ALA A 42 -25.31 17.02 -20.72
CA ALA A 42 -24.59 16.36 -21.80
C ALA A 42 -23.78 15.16 -21.30
N ALA A 43 -23.06 15.30 -20.17
CA ALA A 43 -22.31 14.23 -19.54
C ALA A 43 -23.23 13.04 -19.15
N LEU A 44 -24.37 13.34 -18.53
CA LEU A 44 -25.38 12.32 -18.18
C LEU A 44 -26.00 11.65 -19.40
N SER A 45 -26.29 12.42 -20.44
CA SER A 45 -26.85 11.89 -21.69
C SER A 45 -25.87 10.95 -22.39
N GLU A 46 -24.58 11.27 -22.38
CA GLU A 46 -23.53 10.43 -22.94
C GLU A 46 -23.32 9.15 -22.13
N ALA A 47 -23.30 9.25 -20.78
CA ALA A 47 -23.24 8.08 -19.91
C ALA A 47 -24.42 7.14 -20.17
N LEU A 48 -25.64 7.67 -20.24
CA LEU A 48 -26.83 6.90 -20.60
C LEU A 48 -26.69 6.24 -21.98
N ARG A 49 -26.22 6.98 -22.99
CA ARG A 49 -26.02 6.46 -24.35
C ARG A 49 -25.06 5.27 -24.35
N VAL A 50 -23.94 5.38 -23.63
CA VAL A 50 -22.93 4.32 -23.53
C VAL A 50 -23.47 3.08 -22.81
N LEU A 51 -24.16 3.25 -21.68
CA LEU A 51 -24.76 2.15 -20.93
C LEU A 51 -25.79 1.37 -21.78
N LEU A 52 -26.67 2.11 -22.47
CA LEU A 52 -27.67 1.50 -23.36
C LEU A 52 -27.04 0.81 -24.57
N ALA A 53 -26.01 1.42 -25.17
CA ALA A 53 -25.32 0.85 -26.33
C ALA A 53 -24.59 -0.46 -26.01
N ASN A 54 -24.18 -0.65 -24.75
CA ASN A 54 -23.52 -1.87 -24.28
C ASN A 54 -24.49 -2.88 -23.63
N GLY A 55 -25.80 -2.63 -23.67
CA GLY A 55 -26.80 -3.54 -23.14
C GLY A 55 -26.73 -3.71 -21.62
N PHE A 56 -26.34 -2.65 -20.91
CA PHE A 56 -26.27 -2.68 -19.45
C PHE A 56 -27.64 -3.01 -18.83
N VAL A 57 -27.66 -4.05 -17.99
CA VAL A 57 -28.83 -4.46 -17.21
C VAL A 57 -28.45 -4.44 -15.74
N PRO A 58 -28.81 -3.37 -14.99
CA PRO A 58 -28.49 -3.28 -13.57
C PRO A 58 -29.41 -4.16 -12.71
N ASP A 59 -28.90 -4.62 -11.58
CA ASP A 59 -29.68 -5.30 -10.53
C ASP A 59 -30.59 -4.33 -9.77
N ARG A 60 -30.15 -3.07 -9.67
CA ARG A 60 -30.90 -1.96 -9.07
C ARG A 60 -31.56 -1.11 -10.13
N THR A 61 -32.65 -0.43 -9.76
CA THR A 61 -33.27 0.50 -10.70
C THR A 61 -32.44 1.78 -10.79
N VAL A 62 -31.91 2.07 -11.97
CA VAL A 62 -31.13 3.27 -12.26
C VAL A 62 -32.03 4.33 -12.92
N LYS A 63 -32.00 5.56 -12.39
CA LYS A 63 -32.74 6.71 -12.93
C LYS A 63 -31.77 7.83 -13.36
N PHE A 64 -31.92 8.29 -14.59
CA PHE A 64 -31.32 9.53 -15.08
C PHE A 64 -32.37 10.64 -15.01
N MET A 65 -32.04 11.76 -14.38
CA MET A 65 -32.98 12.85 -14.12
C MET A 65 -32.49 14.17 -14.71
N GLY A 66 -33.38 14.85 -15.42
CA GLY A 66 -33.24 16.26 -15.74
C GLY A 66 -34.16 17.07 -14.82
N TYR A 67 -33.60 17.80 -13.87
CA TYR A 67 -34.39 18.59 -12.92
C TYR A 67 -34.89 19.88 -13.58
N ALA A 68 -36.07 20.33 -13.17
CA ALA A 68 -36.61 21.60 -13.61
C ALA A 68 -36.53 22.62 -12.48
N ALA A 69 -36.33 23.89 -12.82
CA ALA A 69 -36.43 25.00 -11.89
C ALA A 69 -35.47 24.87 -10.69
N GLU A 70 -34.23 24.42 -10.95
CA GLU A 70 -33.12 24.49 -9.99
C GLU A 70 -32.84 25.96 -9.65
N GLU A 71 -32.75 26.78 -10.69
CA GLU A 71 -32.21 28.13 -10.67
C GLU A 71 -33.05 29.12 -9.86
N VAL A 72 -34.30 28.73 -9.60
CA VAL A 72 -35.32 29.46 -8.84
C VAL A 72 -35.63 28.81 -7.49
N GLY A 73 -34.77 27.90 -7.02
CA GLY A 73 -34.79 27.36 -5.66
C GLY A 73 -35.05 25.86 -5.56
N LEU A 74 -34.39 25.04 -6.39
CA LEU A 74 -34.40 23.57 -6.30
C LEU A 74 -35.82 22.96 -6.37
N LEU A 75 -36.73 23.59 -7.12
CA LEU A 75 -38.16 23.24 -7.04
C LEU A 75 -38.44 21.84 -7.59
N GLY A 76 -37.87 21.51 -8.76
CA GLY A 76 -38.08 20.21 -9.39
C GLY A 76 -37.45 19.06 -8.61
N SER A 77 -36.19 19.19 -8.18
CA SER A 77 -35.54 18.18 -7.33
C SER A 77 -36.22 18.08 -5.96
N GLY A 78 -36.69 19.20 -5.40
CA GLY A 78 -37.45 19.25 -4.16
C GLY A 78 -38.75 18.45 -4.24
N ASP A 79 -39.53 18.63 -5.31
CA ASP A 79 -40.77 17.88 -5.56
C ASP A 79 -40.49 16.38 -5.79
N ILE A 80 -39.48 16.05 -6.60
CA ILE A 80 -39.11 14.67 -6.90
C ILE A 80 -38.65 13.95 -5.63
N ALA A 81 -37.75 14.55 -4.84
CA ALA A 81 -37.24 13.94 -3.61
C ALA A 81 -38.36 13.81 -2.56
N ALA A 82 -39.28 14.78 -2.47
CA ALA A 82 -40.46 14.69 -1.61
C ALA A 82 -41.39 13.53 -2.03
N ALA A 83 -41.60 13.33 -3.32
CA ALA A 83 -42.41 12.22 -3.84
C ALA A 83 -41.76 10.86 -3.54
N HIS A 84 -40.43 10.74 -3.66
CA HIS A 84 -39.71 9.51 -3.31
C HIS A 84 -39.83 9.18 -1.82
N LEU A 85 -39.68 10.19 -0.96
CA LEU A 85 -39.85 10.05 0.49
C LEU A 85 -41.29 9.63 0.84
N ALA A 86 -42.30 10.29 0.26
CA ALA A 86 -43.70 9.96 0.49
C ALA A 86 -44.06 8.54 0.02
N ALA A 87 -43.42 8.07 -1.05
CA ALA A 87 -43.58 6.71 -1.57
C ALA A 87 -42.79 5.66 -0.78
N GLY A 88 -41.96 6.05 0.21
CA GLY A 88 -41.08 5.13 0.92
C GLY A 88 -40.04 4.48 0.02
N THR A 89 -39.60 5.19 -1.03
CA THR A 89 -38.66 4.65 -2.01
C THR A 89 -37.28 4.53 -1.39
N ASN A 90 -36.66 3.35 -1.48
CA ASN A 90 -35.30 3.13 -1.02
C ASN A 90 -34.30 3.64 -2.07
N VAL A 91 -33.74 4.82 -1.84
CA VAL A 91 -32.72 5.44 -2.68
C VAL A 91 -31.37 5.28 -2.01
N VAL A 92 -30.48 4.49 -2.63
CA VAL A 92 -29.17 4.12 -2.06
C VAL A 92 -28.08 5.16 -2.35
N GLY A 93 -28.29 6.01 -3.34
CA GLY A 93 -27.37 7.09 -3.67
C GLY A 93 -27.91 8.02 -4.75
N VAL A 94 -27.48 9.26 -4.70
CA VAL A 94 -27.77 10.30 -5.70
C VAL A 94 -26.48 11.02 -6.07
N MET A 95 -26.14 11.07 -7.36
CA MET A 95 -25.02 11.87 -7.86
C MET A 95 -25.55 13.03 -8.70
N GLN A 96 -25.14 14.23 -8.30
CA GLN A 96 -25.45 15.46 -9.03
C GLN A 96 -24.32 15.80 -10.00
N PHE A 97 -24.69 16.24 -11.20
CA PHE A 97 -23.80 16.89 -12.16
C PHE A 97 -24.32 18.29 -12.41
N ASP A 98 -23.55 19.27 -11.97
CA ASP A 98 -23.87 20.68 -12.13
C ASP A 98 -22.59 21.47 -12.38
N MET A 99 -22.41 21.91 -13.62
CA MET A 99 -21.15 22.44 -14.18
C MET A 99 -20.03 21.39 -14.20
N THR A 100 -19.61 21.00 -15.40
CA THR A 100 -18.70 19.88 -15.61
C THR A 100 -17.59 20.16 -16.62
N ASP A 101 -17.59 21.32 -17.28
CA ASP A 101 -16.75 21.53 -18.46
C ASP A 101 -15.69 22.61 -18.31
N TYR A 102 -15.83 23.52 -17.33
CA TYR A 102 -14.81 24.53 -17.09
C TYR A 102 -13.74 24.05 -16.11
N ASN A 103 -12.52 23.87 -16.62
CA ASN A 103 -11.37 23.49 -15.80
C ASN A 103 -10.71 24.71 -15.12
N GLY A 104 -11.24 25.09 -13.95
CA GLY A 104 -10.84 26.31 -13.22
C GLY A 104 -9.78 26.14 -12.11
N SER A 105 -9.50 24.91 -11.67
CA SER A 105 -8.53 24.60 -10.62
C SER A 105 -7.44 23.62 -11.11
N ILE A 106 -6.47 23.32 -10.24
CA ILE A 106 -5.45 22.31 -10.58
C ILE A 106 -6.04 20.90 -10.55
N GLU A 107 -7.05 20.67 -9.71
CA GLU A 107 -7.77 19.42 -9.62
C GLU A 107 -8.80 19.27 -10.72
N ASP A 108 -8.91 18.06 -11.24
CA ASP A 108 -9.85 17.71 -12.30
C ASP A 108 -11.28 17.54 -11.77
N ILE A 109 -11.42 16.96 -10.59
CA ILE A 109 -12.72 16.72 -9.92
C ILE A 109 -12.67 17.31 -8.51
N VAL A 110 -13.63 18.14 -8.15
CA VAL A 110 -13.74 18.69 -6.80
C VAL A 110 -15.05 18.27 -6.16
N PHE A 111 -15.01 17.44 -5.12
CA PHE A 111 -16.22 17.01 -4.44
C PHE A 111 -16.74 18.08 -3.47
N ILE A 112 -18.03 18.40 -3.58
CA ILE A 112 -18.70 19.26 -2.60
C ILE A 112 -18.91 18.50 -1.28
N SER A 113 -18.45 19.12 -0.19
CA SER A 113 -18.36 18.51 1.14
C SER A 113 -19.53 18.84 2.08
N ASP A 114 -20.33 19.85 1.75
CA ASP A 114 -21.51 20.25 2.51
C ASP A 114 -22.81 19.84 1.79
N ASN A 115 -23.84 19.48 2.58
CA ASN A 115 -25.10 18.90 2.08
C ASN A 115 -24.91 17.59 1.28
N THR A 116 -23.82 16.85 1.53
CA THR A 116 -23.51 15.57 0.91
C THR A 116 -23.22 14.51 1.99
N ASN A 117 -23.01 13.26 1.58
CA ASN A 117 -22.73 12.14 2.49
C ASN A 117 -21.30 11.65 2.31
N ALA A 118 -20.48 11.79 3.35
CA ALA A 118 -19.04 11.47 3.31
C ALA A 118 -18.74 10.04 2.79
N ALA A 119 -19.53 9.04 3.19
CA ALA A 119 -19.36 7.67 2.71
C ALA A 119 -19.61 7.52 1.21
N LEU A 120 -20.64 8.21 0.67
CA LEU A 120 -20.91 8.18 -0.77
C LEU A 120 -19.86 9.00 -1.54
N THR A 121 -19.37 10.11 -0.97
CA THR A 121 -18.26 10.86 -1.53
C THR A 121 -16.98 10.03 -1.62
N ALA A 122 -16.62 9.31 -0.54
CA ALA A 122 -15.46 8.41 -0.53
C ALA A 122 -15.60 7.32 -1.60
N PHE A 123 -16.77 6.66 -1.67
CA PHE A 123 -17.02 5.67 -2.71
C PHE A 123 -16.79 6.20 -4.13
N VAL A 124 -17.29 7.41 -4.44
CA VAL A 124 -17.07 7.98 -5.77
C VAL A 124 -15.62 8.42 -5.97
N ALA A 125 -14.92 8.87 -4.93
CA ALA A 125 -13.49 9.14 -5.01
C ALA A 125 -12.71 7.86 -5.32
N ASP A 126 -13.03 6.74 -4.69
CA ASP A 126 -12.43 5.43 -5.01
C ASP A 126 -12.70 5.02 -6.47
N LEU A 127 -13.89 5.32 -7.02
CA LEU A 127 -14.19 5.11 -8.44
C LEU A 127 -13.33 5.99 -9.35
N VAL A 128 -13.05 7.23 -8.96
CA VAL A 128 -12.13 8.12 -9.69
C VAL A 128 -10.73 7.54 -9.66
N GLU A 129 -10.21 7.17 -8.50
CA GLU A 129 -8.87 6.59 -8.34
C GLU A 129 -8.71 5.25 -9.08
N THR A 130 -9.75 4.43 -9.10
CA THR A 130 -9.73 3.11 -9.73
C THR A 130 -9.81 3.20 -11.26
N TYR A 131 -10.77 3.98 -11.77
CA TYR A 131 -11.10 3.98 -13.20
C TYR A 131 -10.48 5.13 -13.98
N GLN A 132 -9.97 6.15 -13.28
CA GLN A 132 -9.30 7.32 -13.85
C GLN A 132 -8.13 7.77 -12.93
N PRO A 133 -7.13 6.90 -12.66
CA PRO A 133 -6.05 7.14 -11.69
C PRO A 133 -5.18 8.36 -12.03
N GLU A 134 -5.24 8.85 -13.27
CA GLU A 134 -4.55 10.04 -13.71
C GLU A 134 -5.18 11.36 -13.20
N LEU A 135 -6.44 11.32 -12.74
CA LEU A 135 -7.17 12.53 -12.33
C LEU A 135 -6.82 12.95 -10.90
N GLN A 136 -6.63 14.24 -10.72
CA GLN A 136 -6.48 14.81 -9.39
C GLN A 136 -7.84 15.20 -8.83
N TRP A 137 -8.11 14.85 -7.57
CA TRP A 137 -9.34 15.27 -6.91
C TRP A 137 -9.09 15.89 -5.53
N THR A 138 -10.03 16.72 -5.10
CA THR A 138 -10.03 17.32 -3.75
C THR A 138 -11.47 17.57 -3.28
N THR A 139 -11.63 18.19 -2.11
CA THR A 139 -12.93 18.63 -1.60
C THR A 139 -13.00 20.14 -1.45
N THR A 140 -14.21 20.68 -1.56
CA THR A 140 -14.52 22.08 -1.26
C THR A 140 -15.92 22.20 -0.65
N ALA A 141 -16.26 23.34 -0.06
CA ALA A 141 -17.60 23.61 0.45
C ALA A 141 -18.21 24.78 -0.33
N CYS A 142 -19.49 24.65 -0.69
CA CYS A 142 -20.24 25.71 -1.34
C CYS A 142 -20.86 26.69 -0.32
N GLY A 143 -21.13 26.22 0.89
CA GLY A 143 -21.58 27.01 2.04
C GLY A 143 -23.10 27.22 2.13
N TYR A 144 -23.88 26.61 1.25
CA TYR A 144 -25.35 26.65 1.23
C TYR A 144 -25.90 25.48 0.39
N ALA A 145 -27.22 25.32 0.33
CA ALA A 145 -27.88 24.35 -0.56
C ALA A 145 -27.71 24.78 -2.03
N CYS A 146 -26.57 24.45 -2.62
CA CYS A 146 -26.04 25.05 -3.84
C CYS A 146 -26.49 24.39 -5.14
N SER A 147 -27.06 23.18 -5.09
CA SER A 147 -27.63 22.49 -6.24
C SER A 147 -28.57 21.36 -5.77
N ASP A 148 -29.13 20.59 -6.70
CA ASP A 148 -30.22 19.62 -6.45
C ASP A 148 -29.87 18.49 -5.48
N HIS A 149 -28.58 18.15 -5.30
CA HIS A 149 -28.14 17.17 -4.30
C HIS A 149 -28.66 17.52 -2.89
N ALA A 150 -28.75 18.81 -2.57
CA ALA A 150 -29.25 19.28 -1.29
C ALA A 150 -30.72 18.91 -1.06
N SER A 151 -31.55 18.85 -2.10
CA SER A 151 -32.95 18.41 -1.99
C SER A 151 -33.07 16.97 -1.49
N TRP A 152 -32.16 16.11 -1.93
CA TRP A 152 -32.08 14.70 -1.54
C TRP A 152 -31.48 14.55 -0.14
N HIS A 153 -30.34 15.20 0.11
CA HIS A 153 -29.66 15.15 1.40
C HIS A 153 -30.53 15.66 2.55
N ASN A 154 -31.24 16.77 2.35
CA ASN A 154 -32.15 17.35 3.35
C ASN A 154 -33.33 16.42 3.72
N ARG A 155 -33.58 15.37 2.93
CA ARG A 155 -34.61 14.36 3.17
C ARG A 155 -34.04 13.02 3.65
N GLY A 156 -32.75 12.98 3.98
CA GLY A 156 -32.07 11.80 4.53
C GLY A 156 -31.57 10.81 3.47
N TYR A 157 -31.57 11.18 2.19
CA TYR A 157 -31.02 10.33 1.14
C TYR A 157 -29.52 10.60 0.94
N PRO A 158 -28.70 9.56 0.71
CA PRO A 158 -27.29 9.74 0.39
C PRO A 158 -27.10 10.53 -0.91
N ALA A 159 -26.36 11.63 -0.87
CA ALA A 159 -26.07 12.46 -2.04
C ALA A 159 -24.58 12.82 -2.14
N VAL A 160 -24.08 12.90 -3.38
CA VAL A 160 -22.70 13.29 -3.74
C VAL A 160 -22.74 14.26 -4.91
N PHE A 161 -21.78 15.17 -4.94
CA PHE A 161 -21.70 16.20 -5.98
C PHE A 161 -20.24 16.43 -6.40
N PRO A 162 -19.74 15.72 -7.43
CA PRO A 162 -18.51 16.09 -8.12
C PRO A 162 -18.72 17.37 -8.92
N PHE A 163 -17.79 18.32 -8.79
CA PHE A 163 -17.87 19.66 -9.36
C PHE A 163 -16.58 20.00 -10.14
N GLU A 164 -16.68 20.88 -11.12
CA GLU A 164 -15.62 21.17 -12.10
C GLU A 164 -14.34 21.82 -11.56
N ALA A 165 -14.43 22.54 -10.44
CA ALA A 165 -13.33 23.32 -9.87
C ALA A 165 -13.53 23.65 -8.39
N ARG A 166 -12.49 24.14 -7.71
CA ARG A 166 -12.63 24.67 -6.34
C ARG A 166 -13.64 25.81 -6.28
N PHE A 167 -14.37 25.91 -5.16
CA PHE A 167 -15.35 26.98 -5.00
C PHE A 167 -14.64 28.35 -5.01
N GLY A 168 -15.14 29.28 -5.82
CA GLY A 168 -14.49 30.56 -6.13
C GLY A 168 -13.53 30.54 -7.33
N GLN A 169 -13.25 29.37 -7.90
CA GLN A 169 -12.48 29.19 -9.14
C GLN A 169 -13.31 28.60 -10.29
N HIS A 170 -14.60 28.31 -10.06
CA HIS A 170 -15.55 27.88 -11.09
C HIS A 170 -15.75 28.94 -12.18
N ASN A 171 -16.43 28.57 -13.26
CA ASN A 171 -16.72 29.47 -14.37
C ASN A 171 -17.38 30.78 -13.92
N GLN A 172 -16.69 31.91 -14.09
CA GLN A 172 -17.16 33.23 -13.65
C GLN A 172 -18.21 33.86 -14.58
N THR A 173 -18.64 33.14 -15.63
CA THR A 173 -19.64 33.62 -16.59
C THR A 173 -21.02 32.98 -16.43
N ILE A 174 -21.19 32.07 -15.46
CA ILE A 174 -22.47 31.45 -15.11
C ILE A 174 -23.55 32.50 -14.82
N HIS A 175 -24.80 32.14 -15.06
CA HIS A 175 -25.95 33.05 -15.01
C HIS A 175 -25.78 34.34 -15.86
N THR A 176 -25.02 34.31 -16.95
CA THR A 176 -24.91 35.43 -17.90
C THR A 176 -25.17 34.99 -19.34
N ALA A 177 -25.30 35.97 -20.26
CA ALA A 177 -25.39 35.68 -21.68
C ALA A 177 -24.08 35.14 -22.29
N ASN A 178 -22.99 35.15 -21.51
CA ASN A 178 -21.66 34.69 -21.93
C ASN A 178 -21.34 33.29 -21.45
N ASP A 179 -22.21 32.63 -20.69
CA ASP A 179 -22.07 31.20 -20.43
C ASP A 179 -22.38 30.43 -21.72
N THR A 180 -21.35 30.30 -22.56
CA THR A 180 -21.42 29.70 -23.90
C THR A 180 -20.26 28.74 -24.06
N LEU A 181 -20.43 27.72 -24.89
CA LEU A 181 -19.35 26.77 -25.21
C LEU A 181 -18.09 27.48 -25.75
N ALA A 182 -18.26 28.63 -26.42
CA ALA A 182 -17.13 29.43 -26.89
C ALA A 182 -16.30 30.02 -25.74
N THR A 183 -16.95 30.41 -24.64
CA THR A 183 -16.30 30.91 -23.41
C THR A 183 -15.56 29.80 -22.67
N LEU A 184 -16.02 28.55 -22.82
CA LEU A 184 -15.37 27.34 -22.31
C LEU A 184 -14.20 26.87 -23.18
N GLY A 185 -13.89 27.58 -24.28
CA GLY A 185 -12.78 27.24 -25.19
C GLY A 185 -13.17 26.34 -26.36
N ASN A 186 -14.47 26.07 -26.57
CA ASN A 186 -14.99 25.14 -27.59
C ASN A 186 -14.43 23.71 -27.49
N ALA A 187 -14.04 23.30 -26.29
CA ALA A 187 -13.63 21.95 -25.97
C ALA A 187 -14.59 21.38 -24.92
N THR A 188 -14.70 20.06 -24.86
CA THR A 188 -15.56 19.34 -23.92
C THR A 188 -14.81 18.22 -23.19
N ASP A 189 -13.48 18.32 -23.17
CA ASP A 189 -12.59 17.28 -22.65
C ASP A 189 -12.72 17.13 -21.13
N HIS A 190 -13.10 18.21 -20.44
CA HIS A 190 -13.33 18.18 -19.00
C HIS A 190 -14.65 17.48 -18.67
N ALA A 191 -15.74 17.82 -19.37
CA ALA A 191 -17.03 17.13 -19.21
C ALA A 191 -16.95 15.62 -19.50
N LEU A 192 -16.03 15.17 -20.36
CA LEU A 192 -15.78 13.75 -20.61
C LEU A 192 -15.33 13.00 -19.34
N LYS A 193 -14.54 13.62 -18.47
CA LYS A 193 -14.11 13.03 -17.19
C LYS A 193 -15.31 12.73 -16.29
N PHE A 194 -16.25 13.68 -16.22
CA PHE A 194 -17.50 13.55 -15.47
C PHE A 194 -18.41 12.48 -16.07
N ALA A 195 -18.51 12.39 -17.40
CA ALA A 195 -19.27 11.33 -18.07
C ALA A 195 -18.73 9.93 -17.73
N LYS A 196 -17.40 9.77 -17.65
CA LYS A 196 -16.78 8.51 -17.21
C LYS A 196 -17.10 8.18 -15.75
N VAL A 197 -17.07 9.17 -14.84
CA VAL A 197 -17.50 9.00 -13.45
C VAL A 197 -18.97 8.58 -13.37
N ALA A 198 -19.86 9.18 -14.18
CA ALA A 198 -21.27 8.77 -14.25
C ALA A 198 -21.43 7.31 -14.68
N VAL A 199 -20.62 6.83 -15.65
CA VAL A 199 -20.67 5.43 -16.10
C VAL A 199 -20.16 4.48 -15.03
N SER A 200 -18.97 4.72 -14.45
CA SER A 200 -18.43 3.84 -13.42
C SER A 200 -19.36 3.75 -12.22
N PHE A 201 -19.90 4.89 -11.79
CA PHE A 201 -20.86 4.94 -10.70
C PHE A 201 -22.16 4.21 -11.02
N ALA A 202 -22.72 4.36 -12.23
CA ALA A 202 -23.92 3.65 -12.64
C ALA A 202 -23.73 2.13 -12.69
N VAL A 203 -22.55 1.66 -13.11
CA VAL A 203 -22.21 0.23 -13.17
C VAL A 203 -22.03 -0.32 -11.76
N GLU A 204 -21.16 0.27 -10.93
CA GLU A 204 -20.84 -0.26 -9.61
C GLU A 204 -22.00 -0.13 -8.62
N ALA A 205 -22.63 1.04 -8.57
CA ALA A 205 -23.81 1.23 -7.72
C ALA A 205 -25.03 0.46 -8.25
N GLY A 206 -25.10 0.19 -9.56
CA GLY A 206 -26.21 -0.51 -10.21
C GLY A 206 -26.14 -2.04 -10.13
N SER A 207 -24.93 -2.61 -10.02
CA SER A 207 -24.67 -4.07 -10.14
C SER A 207 -24.48 -4.78 -8.80
N GLY A 208 -24.83 -4.12 -7.68
CA GLY A 208 -24.75 -4.74 -6.35
C GLY A 208 -26.00 -5.54 -6.01
N SER A 209 -25.85 -6.84 -5.73
CA SER A 209 -26.88 -7.71 -5.17
C SER A 209 -27.47 -7.08 -3.90
N SER A 210 -28.79 -7.14 -3.76
CA SER A 210 -29.44 -6.80 -2.49
C SER A 210 -29.23 -7.96 -1.51
N CYS A 211 -28.29 -7.85 -0.56
CA CYS A 211 -28.24 -8.78 0.55
C CYS A 211 -29.05 -8.30 1.78
N SER A 212 -29.48 -9.26 2.59
CA SER A 212 -30.21 -9.07 3.86
C SER A 212 -29.40 -9.53 5.08
N VAL A 213 -28.48 -10.47 4.88
CA VAL A 213 -27.47 -10.93 5.83
C VAL A 213 -26.15 -11.18 5.09
N ASN A 214 -25.01 -11.19 5.78
CA ASN A 214 -23.69 -11.37 5.15
C ASN A 214 -23.61 -12.64 4.29
N GLY A 215 -24.25 -13.75 4.72
CA GLY A 215 -24.27 -15.00 3.95
C GLY A 215 -25.07 -14.94 2.64
N ASP A 216 -25.82 -13.87 2.37
CA ASP A 216 -26.43 -13.64 1.06
C ASP A 216 -25.43 -13.00 0.06
N CYS A 217 -24.27 -12.54 0.56
CA CYS A 217 -23.27 -11.81 -0.20
C CYS A 217 -22.05 -12.68 -0.58
N ASP A 218 -22.01 -13.94 -0.14
CA ASP A 218 -20.98 -14.93 -0.47
C ASP A 218 -21.02 -15.21 -1.98
N ASP A 219 -20.03 -14.69 -2.71
CA ASP A 219 -19.92 -14.87 -4.15
C ASP A 219 -19.14 -16.14 -4.54
N GLY A 220 -18.73 -16.92 -3.53
CA GLY A 220 -17.95 -18.13 -3.67
C GLY A 220 -16.49 -17.86 -4.02
N LEU A 221 -16.03 -16.60 -3.97
CA LEU A 221 -14.63 -16.26 -4.09
C LEU A 221 -13.99 -16.16 -2.71
N PHE A 222 -12.89 -16.87 -2.51
CA PHE A 222 -12.16 -16.88 -1.27
C PHE A 222 -11.21 -15.67 -1.16
N CYS A 223 -10.60 -15.22 -2.25
CA CYS A 223 -9.49 -14.25 -2.22
C CYS A 223 -9.92 -12.80 -2.05
N ASN A 224 -11.20 -12.49 -2.20
CA ASN A 224 -11.75 -11.18 -1.88
C ASN A 224 -12.29 -11.12 -0.43
N GLY A 225 -12.18 -12.21 0.33
CA GLY A 225 -12.45 -12.25 1.77
C GLY A 225 -13.93 -12.14 2.15
N ALA A 226 -14.22 -12.40 3.43
CA ALA A 226 -15.58 -12.53 3.93
C ALA A 226 -16.43 -11.29 3.64
N GLU A 227 -17.46 -11.48 2.82
CA GLU A 227 -18.29 -10.41 2.32
C GLU A 227 -19.30 -9.97 3.38
N THR A 228 -19.55 -8.67 3.41
CA THR A 228 -20.48 -8.06 4.35
C THR A 228 -21.67 -7.47 3.62
N CYS A 229 -22.83 -7.61 4.27
CA CYS A 229 -24.06 -7.04 3.79
C CYS A 229 -24.19 -5.60 4.25
N ASP A 230 -23.83 -4.65 3.39
CA ASP A 230 -24.07 -3.24 3.68
C ASP A 230 -25.51 -2.82 3.31
N PRO A 231 -26.26 -2.17 4.22
CA PRO A 231 -27.62 -1.73 3.98
C PRO A 231 -27.78 -0.73 2.80
N VAL A 232 -26.72 0.03 2.51
CA VAL A 232 -26.66 1.06 1.47
C VAL A 232 -26.00 0.50 0.21
N PHE A 233 -24.84 -0.14 0.34
CA PHE A 233 -23.98 -0.52 -0.77
C PHE A 233 -24.22 -1.96 -1.28
N GLY A 234 -24.92 -2.81 -0.52
CA GLY A 234 -25.19 -4.21 -0.87
C GLY A 234 -24.05 -5.13 -0.47
N CYS A 235 -23.80 -6.18 -1.24
CA CYS A 235 -22.65 -7.06 -1.02
C CYS A 235 -21.36 -6.24 -1.12
N GLN A 236 -20.55 -6.24 -0.07
CA GLN A 236 -19.23 -5.64 -0.07
C GLN A 236 -18.23 -6.76 0.15
N ALA A 237 -17.28 -6.91 -0.79
CA ALA A 237 -16.16 -7.83 -0.61
C ALA A 237 -15.39 -7.48 0.67
N GLY A 238 -14.83 -8.50 1.31
CA GLY A 238 -13.93 -8.31 2.43
C GLY A 238 -12.54 -7.84 1.99
N SER A 239 -11.58 -8.01 2.89
CA SER A 239 -10.16 -7.93 2.55
C SER A 239 -9.63 -9.33 2.28
N ASN A 240 -8.71 -9.46 1.33
CA ASN A 240 -8.00 -10.73 1.06
C ASN A 240 -7.60 -11.41 2.38
N PRO A 241 -8.06 -12.65 2.63
CA PRO A 241 -7.84 -13.33 3.92
C PRO A 241 -6.37 -13.75 4.13
N CYS A 242 -5.51 -13.63 3.12
CA CYS A 242 -4.14 -14.13 3.12
C CYS A 242 -3.07 -13.13 3.54
N GLY A 243 -3.42 -11.90 3.93
CA GLY A 243 -2.44 -10.90 4.36
C GLY A 243 -1.42 -10.58 3.26
N SER A 244 -0.12 -10.78 3.53
CA SER A 244 0.99 -10.65 2.56
C SER A 244 1.19 -11.87 1.66
N GLY A 245 0.48 -12.98 1.91
CA GLY A 245 0.59 -14.22 1.13
C GLY A 245 -0.18 -14.18 -0.19
N THR A 246 0.11 -15.14 -1.08
CA THR A 246 -0.58 -15.27 -2.37
C THR A 246 -1.87 -16.06 -2.18
N CYS A 247 -2.99 -15.50 -2.63
CA CYS A 247 -4.27 -16.20 -2.52
C CYS A 247 -4.55 -17.07 -3.76
N ASP A 248 -4.85 -18.35 -3.55
CA ASP A 248 -5.29 -19.29 -4.59
C ASP A 248 -6.80 -19.49 -4.51
N GLU A 249 -7.48 -18.79 -5.41
CA GLU A 249 -8.93 -18.75 -5.59
C GLU A 249 -9.51 -20.10 -6.06
N ALA A 250 -8.74 -20.94 -6.76
CA ALA A 250 -9.28 -22.18 -7.30
C ALA A 250 -9.42 -23.27 -6.23
N ASN A 251 -8.71 -23.13 -5.12
CA ASN A 251 -8.63 -24.11 -4.05
C ASN A 251 -9.10 -23.57 -2.69
N ASP A 252 -9.56 -22.31 -2.64
CA ASP A 252 -9.95 -21.60 -1.41
C ASP A 252 -8.85 -21.63 -0.34
N THR A 253 -7.60 -21.40 -0.75
CA THR A 253 -6.44 -21.49 0.15
C THR A 253 -5.51 -20.30 0.02
N CYS A 254 -4.99 -19.85 1.16
CA CYS A 254 -3.80 -19.03 1.19
C CYS A 254 -2.58 -19.91 0.92
N VAL A 255 -1.89 -19.61 -0.16
CA VAL A 255 -0.60 -20.23 -0.47
C VAL A 255 0.45 -19.32 0.17
N GLY A 256 1.40 -19.92 0.89
CA GLY A 256 2.55 -19.16 1.37
C GLY A 256 3.16 -18.40 0.20
N SER A 257 3.57 -17.15 0.45
CA SER A 257 4.57 -16.50 -0.39
C SER A 257 5.68 -17.52 -0.62
N SER A 258 6.18 -17.61 -1.86
CA SER A 258 7.43 -18.35 -2.02
C SER A 258 8.48 -17.64 -1.17
N PRO A 259 9.32 -18.37 -0.42
CA PRO A 259 10.31 -17.73 0.41
C PRO A 259 11.12 -16.73 -0.40
N VAL A 260 11.41 -15.58 0.18
CA VAL A 260 12.24 -14.56 -0.45
C VAL A 260 13.54 -14.50 0.34
N LEU A 261 14.64 -14.91 -0.30
CA LEU A 261 15.97 -14.81 0.28
C LEU A 261 16.47 -13.39 0.07
N TRP A 262 16.60 -12.64 1.16
CA TRP A 262 17.21 -11.32 1.17
C TRP A 262 18.70 -11.46 1.42
N VAL A 263 19.50 -10.75 0.63
CA VAL A 263 20.95 -10.68 0.78
C VAL A 263 21.43 -9.26 0.55
N SER A 264 22.50 -8.91 1.23
CA SER A 264 23.37 -7.79 0.88
C SER A 264 24.81 -8.29 0.70
N PHE A 265 25.66 -7.48 0.08
CA PHE A 265 26.98 -7.89 -0.37
C PHE A 265 28.05 -6.95 0.16
N LYS A 266 29.20 -7.48 0.61
CA LYS A 266 30.33 -6.67 1.13
C LYS A 266 30.92 -5.67 0.13
N ALA A 267 30.63 -5.87 -1.16
CA ALA A 267 31.05 -4.96 -2.24
C ALA A 267 29.97 -4.82 -3.32
N ASP A 268 30.04 -3.72 -4.07
CA ASP A 268 29.18 -3.46 -5.23
C ASP A 268 29.08 -4.69 -6.14
N THR A 269 27.88 -5.25 -6.26
CA THR A 269 27.66 -6.54 -6.89
C THR A 269 26.65 -6.43 -8.04
N ALA A 270 26.92 -7.10 -9.15
CA ALA A 270 26.00 -7.16 -10.27
C ALA A 270 24.94 -8.24 -10.03
N VAL A 271 23.68 -7.84 -9.92
CA VAL A 271 22.53 -8.71 -9.67
C VAL A 271 21.65 -8.79 -10.92
N PRO A 272 21.35 -10.00 -11.43
CA PRO A 272 20.55 -10.17 -12.64
C PRO A 272 19.16 -9.52 -12.55
N GLY A 273 18.83 -8.67 -13.52
CA GLY A 273 17.52 -8.00 -13.59
C GLY A 273 17.39 -6.74 -12.72
N VAL A 274 18.27 -6.54 -11.73
CA VAL A 274 18.30 -5.34 -10.88
C VAL A 274 19.35 -4.34 -11.37
N GLY A 275 20.58 -4.79 -11.65
CA GLY A 275 21.70 -3.93 -12.02
C GLY A 275 22.89 -4.12 -11.08
N THR A 276 23.74 -3.10 -10.95
CA THR A 276 24.77 -3.06 -9.91
C THR A 276 24.13 -2.50 -8.65
N VAL A 277 24.11 -3.29 -7.58
CA VAL A 277 23.67 -2.88 -6.24
C VAL A 277 24.90 -2.52 -5.42
N ALA A 278 24.78 -1.48 -4.60
CA ALA A 278 25.86 -1.02 -3.75
C ALA A 278 25.94 -1.89 -2.47
N ASN A 279 27.04 -1.76 -1.73
CA ASN A 279 27.27 -2.58 -0.53
C ASN A 279 26.36 -2.23 0.66
N GLU A 280 25.60 -1.14 0.58
CA GLU A 280 24.57 -0.76 1.53
C GLU A 280 23.14 -1.17 1.11
N ASP A 281 22.98 -1.85 -0.03
CA ASP A 281 21.69 -2.24 -0.58
C ASP A 281 21.33 -3.68 -0.22
N VAL A 282 20.03 -3.95 -0.06
CA VAL A 282 19.50 -5.32 0.12
C VAL A 282 18.66 -5.70 -1.09
N VAL A 283 18.94 -6.87 -1.66
CA VAL A 283 18.14 -7.48 -2.74
C VAL A 283 17.43 -8.74 -2.25
N GLY A 284 16.24 -8.99 -2.80
CA GLY A 284 15.46 -10.19 -2.53
C GLY A 284 15.36 -11.07 -3.77
N HIS A 285 15.68 -12.36 -3.62
CA HIS A 285 15.42 -13.40 -4.61
C HIS A 285 14.18 -14.20 -4.22
N ASP A 286 13.10 -14.00 -4.98
CA ASP A 286 11.86 -14.76 -4.81
C ASP A 286 12.06 -16.19 -5.34
N GLU A 287 11.94 -17.19 -4.46
CA GLU A 287 12.27 -18.57 -4.81
C GLU A 287 11.25 -19.27 -5.70
N GLY A 288 10.05 -18.71 -5.84
CA GLY A 288 8.98 -19.27 -6.67
C GLY A 288 9.10 -18.80 -8.12
N SER A 289 9.34 -17.50 -8.29
CA SER A 289 9.47 -16.85 -9.59
C SER A 289 10.91 -16.87 -10.12
N GLY A 290 11.91 -16.96 -9.24
CA GLY A 290 13.33 -16.85 -9.56
C GLY A 290 13.76 -15.41 -9.90
N ILE A 291 12.98 -14.41 -9.47
CA ILE A 291 13.20 -13.01 -9.80
C ILE A 291 13.95 -12.32 -8.65
N TRP A 292 15.00 -11.58 -9.01
CA TRP A 292 15.66 -10.63 -8.12
C TRP A 292 14.94 -9.28 -8.13
N SER A 293 14.87 -8.64 -6.96
CA SER A 293 14.33 -7.29 -6.80
C SER A 293 15.11 -6.52 -5.73
N LEU A 294 15.18 -5.19 -5.87
CA LEU A 294 15.74 -4.33 -4.83
C LEU A 294 14.71 -4.20 -3.70
N VAL A 295 15.13 -4.55 -2.48
CA VAL A 295 14.29 -4.52 -1.27
C VAL A 295 14.54 -3.25 -0.47
N PHE A 296 15.81 -2.88 -0.30
CA PHE A 296 16.21 -1.70 0.46
C PHE A 296 17.36 -1.02 -0.28
N ASP A 297 17.20 0.27 -0.52
CA ASP A 297 18.22 1.15 -1.11
C ASP A 297 18.84 1.97 0.03
N GLY A 298 20.06 1.60 0.44
CA GLY A 298 20.72 2.25 1.57
C GLY A 298 21.19 3.66 1.23
N SER A 299 21.51 3.89 -0.04
CA SER A 299 21.90 5.18 -0.59
C SER A 299 20.81 6.24 -0.39
N ASP A 300 19.53 5.89 -0.60
CA ASP A 300 18.38 6.78 -0.42
C ASP A 300 18.18 7.26 1.03
N VAL A 301 18.61 6.46 2.01
CA VAL A 301 18.46 6.75 3.44
C VAL A 301 19.76 7.16 4.13
N GLY A 302 20.78 7.49 3.33
CA GLY A 302 22.02 8.10 3.79
C GLY A 302 23.06 7.12 4.31
N LEU A 303 23.00 5.85 3.91
CA LEU A 303 23.95 4.81 4.28
C LEU A 303 25.10 4.64 3.28
N GLY A 304 25.12 5.33 2.13
CA GLY A 304 26.12 5.08 1.06
C GLY A 304 27.59 5.40 1.35
N ALA A 305 27.97 5.59 2.61
CA ALA A 305 29.36 5.61 3.07
C ALA A 305 29.65 4.56 4.15
N LEU A 306 28.66 3.72 4.45
CA LEU A 306 28.67 2.66 5.43
C LEU A 306 28.47 1.33 4.70
N GLU A 307 28.99 0.27 5.31
CA GLU A 307 28.77 -1.09 4.87
C GLU A 307 27.86 -1.73 5.93
N ILE A 308 26.79 -2.38 5.48
CA ILE A 308 25.96 -3.18 6.37
C ILE A 308 26.82 -4.37 6.81
N ASP A 309 26.66 -4.79 8.06
CA ASP A 309 27.39 -5.95 8.64
C ASP A 309 26.43 -6.89 9.40
N GLY A 310 25.13 -6.66 9.26
CA GLY A 310 24.11 -7.50 9.86
C GLY A 310 22.73 -7.07 9.40
N LEU A 311 21.89 -8.04 9.06
CA LEU A 311 20.55 -7.81 8.54
C LEU A 311 19.56 -8.79 9.15
N ALA A 312 18.49 -8.25 9.75
CA ALA A 312 17.30 -9.04 10.05
C ALA A 312 16.02 -8.23 9.82
N ALA A 313 14.95 -8.88 9.37
CA ALA A 313 13.62 -8.26 9.35
C ALA A 313 12.80 -8.71 10.56
N LEU A 314 12.05 -7.77 11.14
CA LEU A 314 11.03 -8.07 12.13
C LEU A 314 9.70 -8.41 11.44
N PRO A 315 8.83 -9.24 12.05
CA PRO A 315 7.51 -9.57 11.48
C PRO A 315 6.61 -8.36 11.18
N SER A 316 6.87 -7.22 11.84
CA SER A 316 6.18 -5.95 11.62
C SER A 316 6.72 -5.13 10.44
N GLY A 317 7.76 -5.61 9.75
CA GLY A 317 8.32 -5.01 8.55
C GLY A 317 9.49 -4.03 8.79
N GLU A 318 9.90 -3.79 10.03
CA GLU A 318 11.13 -3.04 10.29
C GLU A 318 12.39 -3.88 10.02
N LEU A 319 13.46 -3.22 9.62
CA LEU A 319 14.78 -3.82 9.43
C LEU A 319 15.66 -3.53 10.64
N LEU A 320 16.49 -4.50 11.01
CA LEU A 320 17.57 -4.37 11.97
C LEU A 320 18.87 -4.44 11.20
N LEU A 321 19.74 -3.46 11.45
CA LEU A 321 21.01 -3.28 10.75
C LEU A 321 22.14 -3.04 11.75
N SER A 322 23.30 -3.67 11.55
CA SER A 322 24.61 -3.27 12.11
C SER A 322 25.54 -2.81 10.97
N PHE A 323 26.69 -2.23 11.32
CA PHE A 323 27.62 -1.65 10.36
C PHE A 323 29.07 -1.86 10.80
N THR A 324 29.95 -2.10 9.83
CA THR A 324 31.39 -2.35 10.05
C THR A 324 32.17 -1.21 10.70
N THR A 325 31.58 -0.01 10.78
CA THR A 325 32.22 1.16 11.37
C THR A 325 31.24 2.07 12.08
N ALA A 326 31.70 2.65 13.19
CA ALA A 326 30.96 3.66 13.92
C ALA A 326 30.57 4.87 13.04
N ALA A 327 29.31 5.28 13.14
CA ALA A 327 28.71 6.28 12.27
C ALA A 327 27.72 7.19 13.00
N THR A 328 27.27 8.24 12.29
CA THR A 328 26.12 9.03 12.71
C THR A 328 25.03 8.95 11.65
N ILE A 329 23.96 8.23 11.96
CA ILE A 329 22.86 7.95 11.03
C ILE A 329 21.64 8.75 11.50
N SER A 330 21.19 9.70 10.68
CA SER A 330 20.02 10.54 10.99
C SER A 330 20.06 11.21 12.39
N GLY A 331 21.27 11.53 12.87
CA GLY A 331 21.49 12.17 14.19
C GLY A 331 21.63 11.21 15.37
N ILE A 332 21.62 9.90 15.13
CA ILE A 332 21.90 8.86 16.12
C ILE A 332 23.38 8.49 15.99
N SER A 333 24.12 8.47 17.11
CA SER A 333 25.47 7.90 17.15
C SER A 333 25.34 6.39 17.28
N VAL A 334 25.99 5.67 16.37
CA VAL A 334 25.94 4.21 16.26
C VAL A 334 27.39 3.74 16.27
N ASP A 335 27.74 2.88 17.21
CA ASP A 335 29.02 2.16 17.20
C ASP A 335 28.92 0.93 16.30
N ASP A 336 30.05 0.33 15.97
CA ASP A 336 30.14 -0.92 15.21
C ASP A 336 29.43 -2.10 15.95
N SER A 337 29.50 -2.11 17.29
CA SER A 337 28.78 -3.06 18.15
C SER A 337 27.26 -2.81 18.34
N ASP A 338 26.67 -1.79 17.69
CA ASP A 338 25.26 -1.41 17.87
C ASP A 338 24.36 -1.98 16.76
N VAL A 339 23.08 -2.20 17.10
CA VAL A 339 22.03 -2.52 16.10
C VAL A 339 21.01 -1.40 16.05
N VAL A 340 20.78 -0.86 14.85
CA VAL A 340 19.72 0.12 14.60
C VAL A 340 18.49 -0.52 14.01
N ARG A 341 17.32 0.02 14.35
CA ARG A 341 16.06 -0.28 13.69
C ARG A 341 15.76 0.78 12.65
N PHE A 342 15.57 0.35 11.40
CA PHE A 342 14.97 1.13 10.34
C PHE A 342 13.47 0.85 10.26
N THR A 343 12.65 1.89 10.45
CA THR A 343 11.19 1.83 10.24
C THR A 343 10.86 2.41 8.87
N PRO A 344 10.51 1.57 7.88
CA PRO A 344 10.24 2.06 6.53
C PRO A 344 8.91 2.82 6.45
N SER A 345 8.90 3.95 5.73
CA SER A 345 7.70 4.50 5.08
C SER A 345 7.55 4.02 3.63
N SER A 346 8.66 3.63 3.00
CA SER A 346 8.71 2.94 1.70
C SER A 346 10.00 2.11 1.59
N LEU A 347 9.91 0.99 0.88
CA LEU A 347 11.01 0.09 0.54
C LEU A 347 11.18 0.02 -1.00
N GLY A 348 12.29 -0.55 -1.48
CA GLY A 348 12.66 -0.65 -2.89
C GLY A 348 13.49 0.54 -3.38
N ALA A 349 13.45 0.85 -4.67
CA ALA A 349 14.30 1.90 -5.30
C ALA A 349 13.96 3.36 -4.92
N ALA A 350 13.04 3.56 -3.99
CA ALA A 350 12.71 4.86 -3.41
C ALA A 350 12.56 4.66 -1.90
N THR A 351 13.61 4.12 -1.27
CA THR A 351 13.57 3.74 0.15
C THR A 351 13.49 5.00 1.00
N ALA A 352 12.54 5.04 1.93
CA ALA A 352 12.41 6.15 2.86
C ALA A 352 11.92 5.63 4.20
N GLY A 353 12.36 6.25 5.30
CA GLY A 353 11.97 5.84 6.63
C GLY A 353 12.74 6.60 7.71
N SER A 354 12.74 6.04 8.92
CA SER A 354 13.44 6.63 10.07
C SER A 354 14.23 5.58 10.84
N PHE A 355 15.39 5.97 11.33
CA PHE A 355 16.23 5.14 12.20
C PHE A 355 15.96 5.40 13.68
N SER A 356 16.14 4.37 14.49
CA SER A 356 16.14 4.41 15.96
C SER A 356 17.10 3.36 16.51
N MET A 357 17.68 3.57 17.70
CA MET A 357 18.53 2.55 18.34
C MET A 357 17.69 1.35 18.76
N TYR A 358 18.12 0.13 18.39
CA TYR A 358 17.47 -1.11 18.79
C TYR A 358 18.24 -1.85 19.88
N PHE A 359 19.56 -1.89 19.77
CA PHE A 359 20.45 -2.53 20.74
C PHE A 359 21.74 -1.73 20.81
N ASP A 360 22.11 -1.34 22.02
CA ASP A 360 23.35 -0.61 22.33
C ASP A 360 24.35 -1.62 22.89
N GLY A 361 25.36 -1.97 22.11
CA GLY A 361 26.34 -3.00 22.45
C GLY A 361 27.23 -2.59 23.62
N SER A 362 27.56 -1.30 23.66
CA SER A 362 28.41 -0.70 24.69
C SER A 362 27.82 -0.83 26.09
N ASP A 363 26.48 -0.72 26.20
CA ASP A 363 25.74 -0.89 27.46
C ASP A 363 25.82 -2.33 28.01
N VAL A 364 26.11 -3.32 27.16
CA VAL A 364 26.18 -4.73 27.55
C VAL A 364 27.57 -5.35 27.42
N GLY A 365 28.60 -4.52 27.27
CA GLY A 365 29.99 -4.93 27.38
C GLY A 365 30.68 -5.27 26.07
N LEU A 366 30.06 -4.97 24.92
CA LEU A 366 30.74 -4.93 23.62
C LEU A 366 31.40 -3.55 23.51
N THR A 367 32.67 -3.44 23.92
CA THR A 367 33.34 -2.13 24.16
C THR A 367 34.71 -2.01 23.49
N THR A 368 35.14 -3.04 22.78
CA THR A 368 36.37 -3.07 22.02
C THR A 368 36.05 -3.28 20.55
N ASN A 369 36.93 -2.78 19.67
CA ASN A 369 36.78 -2.88 18.21
C ASN A 369 36.79 -4.34 17.67
N GLY A 370 37.04 -5.35 18.52
CA GLY A 370 36.92 -6.76 18.13
C GLY A 370 35.55 -7.37 18.46
N GLU A 371 34.64 -6.61 19.06
CA GLU A 371 33.28 -7.04 19.36
C GLU A 371 32.25 -6.42 18.38
N ASP A 372 32.71 -6.15 17.16
CA ASP A 372 31.88 -5.69 16.04
C ASP A 372 30.80 -6.73 15.74
N VAL A 373 29.56 -6.30 15.55
CA VAL A 373 28.42 -7.21 15.29
C VAL A 373 28.35 -7.47 13.79
N ASP A 374 28.84 -8.63 13.40
CA ASP A 374 29.04 -9.07 12.02
C ASP A 374 27.97 -10.06 11.52
N ALA A 375 27.04 -10.50 12.37
CA ALA A 375 25.82 -11.15 11.92
C ALA A 375 24.68 -10.97 12.92
N ILE A 376 23.44 -10.87 12.41
CA ILE A 376 22.23 -10.71 13.22
C ILE A 376 21.15 -11.69 12.79
N ALA A 377 20.56 -12.39 13.75
CA ALA A 377 19.35 -13.18 13.54
C ALA A 377 18.29 -12.91 14.61
N ILE A 378 17.05 -13.29 14.33
CA ILE A 378 15.93 -13.19 15.28
C ILE A 378 15.39 -14.59 15.56
N ALA A 379 15.42 -14.98 16.82
CA ALA A 379 14.82 -16.23 17.26
C ALA A 379 13.29 -16.19 17.10
N ALA A 380 12.65 -17.37 16.98
CA ALA A 380 11.19 -17.48 16.87
C ALA A 380 10.42 -16.86 18.06
N ASP A 381 11.07 -16.68 19.21
CA ASP A 381 10.53 -15.99 20.39
C ASP A 381 10.79 -14.47 20.41
N GLY A 382 11.37 -13.92 19.34
CA GLY A 382 11.65 -12.50 19.14
C GLY A 382 12.97 -12.02 19.75
N ARG A 383 13.80 -12.91 20.30
CA ARG A 383 15.11 -12.52 20.86
C ARG A 383 16.16 -12.30 19.79
N LEU A 384 16.99 -11.28 20.02
CA LEU A 384 18.15 -10.96 19.20
C LEU A 384 19.24 -12.03 19.37
N ILE A 385 19.76 -12.50 18.25
CA ILE A 385 20.96 -13.33 18.15
C ILE A 385 22.00 -12.50 17.41
N VAL A 386 23.22 -12.48 17.91
CA VAL A 386 24.36 -11.78 17.30
C VAL A 386 25.54 -12.73 17.15
N SER A 387 26.32 -12.53 16.10
CA SER A 387 27.72 -12.93 16.02
C SER A 387 28.62 -11.73 16.32
N VAL A 388 29.90 -11.96 16.57
CA VAL A 388 30.89 -10.88 16.56
C VAL A 388 32.17 -11.31 15.84
N LEU A 389 32.90 -10.33 15.31
CA LEU A 389 34.09 -10.54 14.45
C LEU A 389 35.28 -11.24 15.11
N ASP A 390 35.51 -11.06 16.42
CA ASP A 390 36.59 -11.73 17.15
C ASP A 390 36.03 -12.56 18.34
N ALA A 391 36.89 -12.93 19.30
CA ALA A 391 36.48 -13.63 20.50
C ALA A 391 35.45 -12.85 21.34
N PHE A 392 34.21 -13.32 21.34
CA PHE A 392 33.12 -12.77 22.16
C PHE A 392 33.43 -12.85 23.66
N SER A 393 33.24 -11.76 24.39
CA SER A 393 33.30 -11.76 25.86
C SER A 393 32.44 -10.65 26.48
N ALA A 394 31.13 -10.87 26.54
CA ALA A 394 30.19 -9.91 27.11
C ALA A 394 29.17 -10.53 28.08
N ASN A 395 28.91 -9.83 29.18
CA ASN A 395 27.82 -10.05 30.14
C ASN A 395 27.40 -11.51 30.40
N GLY A 396 28.38 -12.38 30.65
CA GLY A 396 28.16 -13.76 31.12
C GLY A 396 28.30 -14.87 30.08
N ALA A 397 28.63 -14.54 28.83
CA ALA A 397 29.02 -15.51 27.82
C ALA A 397 30.37 -15.15 27.20
N SER A 398 31.04 -16.16 26.65
CA SER A 398 32.27 -16.03 25.89
C SER A 398 32.32 -17.11 24.81
N GLY A 399 32.93 -16.81 23.68
CA GLY A 399 33.20 -17.78 22.61
C GLY A 399 34.14 -17.18 21.58
N VAL A 400 34.09 -17.74 20.37
CA VAL A 400 34.92 -17.36 19.22
C VAL A 400 34.06 -16.77 18.11
N ASP A 401 34.70 -16.37 17.02
CA ASP A 401 34.16 -15.67 15.85
C ASP A 401 33.14 -16.50 15.04
N GLU A 402 33.10 -17.82 15.19
CA GLU A 402 32.11 -18.68 14.53
C GLU A 402 30.90 -19.03 15.40
N ASP A 403 30.73 -18.35 16.55
CA ASP A 403 29.69 -18.62 17.53
C ASP A 403 28.55 -17.58 17.47
N LEU A 404 27.31 -18.03 17.62
CA LEU A 404 26.15 -17.14 17.75
C LEU A 404 25.69 -17.04 19.21
N PHE A 405 25.38 -15.84 19.67
CA PHE A 405 24.95 -15.55 21.04
C PHE A 405 23.53 -14.98 21.07
N ILE A 406 22.65 -15.59 21.87
CA ILE A 406 21.27 -15.10 22.06
C ILE A 406 21.21 -14.15 23.26
N PHE A 407 20.68 -12.95 23.03
CA PHE A 407 20.53 -11.92 24.04
C PHE A 407 19.19 -12.06 24.80
N THR A 408 19.23 -11.88 26.12
CA THR A 408 18.04 -11.79 26.96
C THR A 408 18.12 -10.56 27.85
N GLY A 409 17.18 -9.62 27.65
CA GLY A 409 17.25 -8.34 28.34
C GLY A 409 16.24 -7.31 27.85
N THR A 410 16.53 -6.05 28.17
CA THR A 410 15.85 -4.86 27.66
C THR A 410 16.67 -4.28 26.51
N LEU A 411 15.99 -3.94 25.42
CA LEU A 411 16.53 -3.37 24.18
C LEU A 411 16.28 -1.86 24.10
N GLY A 412 17.02 -1.15 23.26
CA GLY A 412 16.92 0.29 22.98
C GLY A 412 18.18 1.07 23.36
N THR A 413 18.06 2.39 23.54
CA THR A 413 19.19 3.29 23.91
C THR A 413 19.73 3.08 25.33
N THR A 414 19.19 2.13 26.08
CA THR A 414 19.67 1.76 27.42
C THR A 414 19.51 0.25 27.53
N THR A 415 20.42 -0.45 26.85
CA THR A 415 20.35 -1.90 26.74
C THR A 415 20.82 -2.53 28.05
N SER A 416 20.16 -3.60 28.50
CA SER A 416 20.60 -4.29 29.71
C SER A 416 20.17 -5.75 29.69
N GLY A 417 21.08 -6.66 29.98
CA GLY A 417 20.79 -8.09 29.88
C GLY A 417 22.04 -8.94 29.95
N SER A 418 21.90 -10.19 29.49
CA SER A 418 22.98 -11.17 29.42
C SER A 418 22.89 -11.97 28.14
N PHE A 419 24.02 -12.50 27.72
CA PHE A 419 24.14 -13.40 26.58
C PHE A 419 24.21 -14.86 27.00
N ALA A 420 23.82 -15.75 26.09
CA ALA A 420 24.06 -17.19 26.18
C ALA A 420 24.46 -17.71 24.80
N LEU A 421 25.37 -18.70 24.77
CA LEU A 421 25.77 -19.37 23.54
C LEU A 421 24.55 -20.08 22.92
N PHE A 422 24.22 -19.69 21.69
CA PHE A 422 23.11 -20.21 20.91
C PHE A 422 23.57 -21.23 19.87
N PHE A 423 24.68 -20.96 19.19
CA PHE A 423 25.29 -21.89 18.24
C PHE A 423 26.80 -21.87 18.48
N ASP A 424 27.38 -23.06 18.62
CA ASP A 424 28.81 -23.26 18.80
C ASP A 424 29.39 -23.77 17.48
N GLY A 425 30.05 -22.89 16.72
CA GLY A 425 30.56 -23.21 15.39
C GLY A 425 31.73 -24.19 15.44
N SER A 426 32.54 -24.11 16.50
CA SER A 426 33.66 -25.00 16.76
C SER A 426 33.21 -26.46 16.91
N ASP A 427 32.08 -26.72 17.58
CA ASP A 427 31.53 -28.07 17.75
C ASP A 427 31.15 -28.75 16.43
N VAL A 428 30.91 -27.97 15.37
CA VAL A 428 30.46 -28.47 14.06
C VAL A 428 31.46 -28.24 12.93
N GLY A 429 32.67 -27.77 13.26
CA GLY A 429 33.81 -27.69 12.35
C GLY A 429 33.77 -26.47 11.44
N LEU A 430 33.28 -25.34 11.95
CA LEU A 430 33.52 -24.01 11.36
C LEU A 430 34.86 -23.40 11.84
N ASP A 431 35.58 -24.07 12.75
CA ASP A 431 36.86 -23.60 13.33
C ASP A 431 38.11 -23.97 12.50
N THR A 432 37.93 -24.46 11.26
CA THR A 432 39.03 -25.14 10.55
C THR A 432 39.92 -24.20 9.74
N SER A 433 39.49 -22.94 9.54
CA SER A 433 40.29 -21.85 8.97
C SER A 433 39.77 -20.48 9.42
N THR A 434 40.62 -19.45 9.39
CA THR A 434 40.27 -18.03 9.69
C THR A 434 39.42 -17.36 8.59
N ASN A 435 38.74 -18.16 7.78
CA ASN A 435 37.91 -17.75 6.66
C ASN A 435 36.52 -18.42 6.76
N GLU A 436 36.27 -19.20 7.82
CA GLU A 436 35.00 -19.90 8.07
C GLU A 436 34.14 -19.16 9.12
N ASP A 437 34.52 -17.90 9.39
CA ASP A 437 33.88 -16.91 10.24
C ASP A 437 32.48 -16.63 9.70
N LEU A 438 31.47 -16.65 10.59
CA LEU A 438 30.06 -16.52 10.20
C LEU A 438 29.71 -15.05 9.90
N ASP A 439 29.81 -14.68 8.65
CA ASP A 439 29.44 -13.34 8.16
C ASP A 439 27.93 -13.13 8.09
N ALA A 440 27.15 -14.17 7.84
CA ALA A 440 25.72 -14.02 7.66
C ALA A 440 24.98 -15.12 8.40
N ALA A 441 23.89 -14.75 9.08
CA ALA A 441 23.07 -15.70 9.81
C ALA A 441 21.57 -15.36 9.72
N ALA A 442 20.73 -16.36 9.45
CA ALA A 442 19.28 -16.24 9.63
C ALA A 442 18.68 -17.54 10.15
N LEU A 443 17.52 -17.44 10.80
CA LEU A 443 16.73 -18.61 11.19
C LEU A 443 15.51 -18.75 10.30
N THR A 444 15.27 -19.97 9.82
CA THR A 444 14.00 -20.33 9.17
C THR A 444 12.91 -20.51 10.23
N ASP A 445 11.63 -20.45 9.82
CA ASP A 445 10.46 -20.77 10.63
C ASP A 445 10.51 -22.22 11.15
N ALA A 446 11.20 -23.10 10.42
CA ALA A 446 11.47 -24.47 10.84
C ALA A 446 12.61 -24.59 11.88
N GLY A 447 13.26 -23.47 12.24
CA GLY A 447 14.35 -23.40 13.22
C GLY A 447 15.69 -23.89 12.67
N GLN A 448 15.93 -23.77 11.37
CA GLN A 448 17.21 -24.10 10.75
C GLN A 448 18.06 -22.83 10.64
N LEU A 449 19.37 -22.96 10.80
CA LEU A 449 20.29 -21.84 10.64
C LEU A 449 20.74 -21.77 9.19
N LEU A 450 20.47 -20.67 8.53
CA LEU A 450 21.08 -20.29 7.26
C LEU A 450 22.33 -19.49 7.56
N PHE A 451 23.39 -19.69 6.77
CA PHE A 451 24.63 -18.99 6.98
C PHE A 451 25.42 -18.76 5.68
N SER A 452 26.32 -17.78 5.73
CA SER A 452 27.45 -17.62 4.82
C SER A 452 28.71 -17.30 5.64
N THR A 453 29.89 -17.25 5.02
CA THR A 453 31.18 -17.07 5.72
C THR A 453 32.11 -16.10 4.98
N LEU A 454 33.13 -15.55 5.66
CA LEU A 454 34.18 -14.63 5.15
C LEU A 454 35.10 -15.23 4.07
N GLY A 455 34.71 -16.37 3.52
CA GLY A 455 35.40 -17.14 2.52
C GLY A 455 34.54 -18.32 2.06
N SER A 456 35.11 -19.14 1.19
CA SER A 456 34.56 -20.46 0.90
C SER A 456 34.55 -21.34 2.15
N PHE A 457 33.37 -21.76 2.63
CA PHE A 457 33.26 -22.70 3.74
C PHE A 457 33.51 -24.15 3.29
N SER A 458 34.12 -24.96 4.17
CA SER A 458 34.40 -26.38 3.92
C SER A 458 34.16 -27.24 5.17
N VAL A 459 32.91 -27.29 5.61
CA VAL A 459 32.46 -28.15 6.71
C VAL A 459 32.32 -29.62 6.31
N THR A 460 32.13 -30.50 7.29
CA THR A 460 31.98 -31.94 7.02
C THR A 460 30.76 -32.24 6.14
N GLY A 461 31.02 -32.61 4.88
CA GLY A 461 29.99 -33.04 3.92
C GLY A 461 29.41 -31.92 3.06
N LEU A 462 29.89 -30.69 3.18
CA LEU A 462 29.47 -29.55 2.38
C LEU A 462 30.65 -28.62 2.13
N ALA A 463 30.78 -28.14 0.90
CA ALA A 463 31.65 -27.01 0.56
C ALA A 463 30.84 -26.03 -0.29
N GLY A 464 31.08 -24.74 -0.12
CA GLY A 464 30.48 -23.66 -0.90
C GLY A 464 31.50 -22.58 -1.20
N ASP A 465 31.23 -21.79 -2.24
CA ASP A 465 31.97 -20.57 -2.52
C ASP A 465 31.44 -19.41 -1.64
N ASN A 466 32.07 -18.23 -1.75
CA ASN A 466 31.87 -17.10 -0.83
C ASN A 466 30.46 -16.50 -0.91
N GLU A 467 29.80 -16.65 -2.04
CA GLU A 467 28.45 -16.19 -2.29
C GLU A 467 27.38 -17.22 -1.86
N ASP A 468 27.78 -18.43 -1.48
CA ASP A 468 26.82 -19.50 -1.24
C ASP A 468 26.16 -19.37 0.14
N VAL A 469 24.90 -19.82 0.20
CA VAL A 469 24.15 -19.91 1.45
C VAL A 469 24.09 -21.37 1.87
N GLY A 470 24.73 -21.67 2.99
CA GLY A 470 24.63 -22.94 3.69
C GLY A 470 23.39 -23.01 4.58
N GLN A 471 22.98 -24.23 4.92
CA GLN A 471 21.97 -24.50 5.95
C GLN A 471 22.48 -25.54 6.93
N PHE A 472 22.45 -25.21 8.21
CA PHE A 472 22.65 -26.11 9.33
C PHE A 472 21.31 -26.61 9.87
N THR A 473 21.24 -27.91 10.16
CA THR A 473 20.11 -28.53 10.85
C THR A 473 20.63 -29.41 11.98
N GLY A 474 20.15 -29.17 13.20
CA GLY A 474 20.68 -29.87 14.35
C GLY A 474 20.13 -29.38 15.69
N THR A 475 20.99 -29.49 16.69
CA THR A 475 20.77 -29.02 18.06
C THR A 475 21.63 -27.79 18.31
N PHE A 476 21.04 -26.80 18.97
CA PHE A 476 21.63 -25.51 19.32
C PHE A 476 22.01 -25.47 20.81
N GLY A 477 22.96 -24.62 21.16
CA GLY A 477 23.48 -24.37 22.51
C GLY A 477 24.98 -24.69 22.62
N SER A 478 25.47 -24.81 23.85
CA SER A 478 26.90 -25.06 24.13
C SER A 478 27.40 -26.49 23.82
N THR A 479 26.59 -27.29 23.15
CA THR A 479 26.96 -28.61 22.62
C THR A 479 26.24 -28.76 21.29
N THR A 480 26.72 -28.06 20.27
CA THR A 480 26.05 -27.98 18.98
C THR A 480 26.33 -29.26 18.20
N THR A 481 25.29 -29.91 17.69
CA THR A 481 25.47 -31.11 16.85
C THR A 481 24.45 -31.13 15.73
N GLY A 482 24.88 -31.47 14.52
CA GLY A 482 23.99 -31.46 13.36
C GLY A 482 24.70 -31.79 12.06
N SER A 483 24.11 -31.34 10.97
CA SER A 483 24.64 -31.52 9.62
C SER A 483 24.37 -30.30 8.75
N PHE A 484 25.24 -30.11 7.76
CA PHE A 484 25.15 -29.03 6.79
C PHE A 484 24.63 -29.50 5.44
N THR A 485 23.87 -28.65 4.77
CA THR A 485 23.40 -28.82 3.38
C THR A 485 23.47 -27.50 2.62
N MET A 486 23.66 -27.54 1.30
CA MET A 486 23.59 -26.34 0.47
C MET A 486 22.14 -25.83 0.43
N ARG A 487 21.89 -24.58 0.83
CA ARG A 487 20.56 -23.96 0.72
C ARG A 487 20.40 -23.30 -0.64
N ARG A 488 21.38 -22.50 -1.05
CA ARG A 488 21.42 -21.83 -2.36
C ARG A 488 22.85 -21.68 -2.83
N ASP A 489 23.06 -22.09 -4.07
CA ASP A 489 24.27 -21.79 -4.85
C ASP A 489 23.98 -20.51 -5.65
N LEU A 490 24.48 -19.35 -5.20
CA LEU A 490 24.12 -18.07 -5.83
C LEU A 490 24.79 -17.89 -7.20
N SER A 491 25.86 -18.63 -7.49
CA SER A 491 26.47 -18.67 -8.82
C SER A 491 25.48 -19.17 -9.88
N THR A 492 24.64 -20.15 -9.52
CA THR A 492 23.59 -20.66 -10.41
C THR A 492 22.46 -19.66 -10.65
N LEU A 493 22.35 -18.64 -9.80
CA LEU A 493 21.39 -17.54 -9.89
C LEU A 493 21.99 -16.29 -10.56
N GLY A 494 23.24 -16.38 -11.04
CA GLY A 494 23.92 -15.33 -11.80
C GLY A 494 24.71 -14.33 -10.98
N ILE A 495 24.94 -14.61 -9.69
CA ILE A 495 25.91 -13.88 -8.86
C ILE A 495 27.32 -14.39 -9.17
N ALA A 496 28.32 -13.51 -9.11
CA ALA A 496 29.70 -13.91 -9.39
C ALA A 496 30.30 -14.66 -8.19
N THR A 497 31.15 -15.66 -8.44
CA THR A 497 31.86 -16.43 -7.40
C THR A 497 32.91 -15.63 -6.61
N SER A 498 33.01 -14.33 -6.89
CA SER A 498 33.87 -13.38 -6.18
C SER A 498 33.06 -12.38 -5.38
N ALA A 499 31.72 -12.45 -5.45
CA ALA A 499 30.86 -11.71 -4.56
C ALA A 499 30.89 -12.37 -3.18
N ASP A 500 30.58 -11.58 -2.17
CA ASP A 500 30.58 -11.99 -0.77
C ASP A 500 29.22 -11.63 -0.19
N VAL A 501 28.50 -12.61 0.34
CA VAL A 501 27.23 -12.35 1.03
C VAL A 501 27.60 -11.84 2.42
N GLY A 502 27.50 -10.52 2.59
CA GLY A 502 27.71 -9.90 3.89
C GLY A 502 26.60 -10.29 4.84
N GLU A 503 25.35 -10.28 4.38
CA GLU A 503 24.21 -10.55 5.26
C GLU A 503 23.10 -11.27 4.53
N LEU A 504 22.27 -12.00 5.29
CA LEU A 504 21.10 -12.67 4.74
C LEU A 504 19.92 -12.68 5.70
N HIS A 505 18.72 -12.71 5.14
CA HIS A 505 17.48 -12.96 5.85
C HIS A 505 16.53 -13.77 4.98
N LEU A 506 15.70 -14.65 5.56
CA LEU A 506 14.69 -15.39 4.82
C LEU A 506 13.29 -14.94 5.26
N VAL A 507 12.52 -14.43 4.30
CA VAL A 507 11.09 -14.12 4.50
C VAL A 507 10.28 -15.32 4.03
N GLU A 508 9.59 -16.00 4.93
CA GLU A 508 8.78 -17.21 4.66
C GLU A 508 7.27 -16.96 4.68
#